data_AF-A0A4Y2PTP1-F1
#
_entry.id   AF-A0A4Y2PTP1-F1
#
_cell.length_a   1.000
_cell.length_b   1.000
_cell.length_c   1.000
_cell.angle_alpha   90.00
_cell.angle_beta   90.00
_cell.angle_gamma   90.00
#
_symmetry.space_group_name_H-M   'P 1'
#
loop_
_entity.id
_entity.type
_entity.pdbx_description
1 polymer ?
#
loop_
_entity_poly.entity_id
_entity_poly.type
_entity_poly.pdbx_seq_one_letter_code
_entity_poly.pdbx_strand_id
1 'polypeptide(L)'
;MPTKSLPNYVIKLANLYQVWRDLQKNAKKLQDVFKRRQQEFVSNLDNLLDIAHADALQLMKIEEDRMFLQRQREPGRPGHLGGVNKKLTDKEERAGLRDVKEENRRIKYVSASKSSASYEPLREDSSSNSSENIDSEDFPTLIES
;
A
#
# COMPACT_ATOMS: atom_id res chain seq x y z
N MET A 1 35.11 11.07 15.83
CA MET A 1 34.63 9.82 15.20
C MET A 1 35.74 9.24 14.33
N PRO A 2 36.44 8.18 14.73
CA PRO A 2 37.52 7.64 13.90
C PRO A 2 37.17 6.24 13.37
N THR A 3 36.59 6.16 12.17
CA THR A 3 36.87 5.04 11.27
C THR A 3 38.10 5.42 10.46
N LYS A 4 39.16 4.61 10.51
CA LYS A 4 40.45 4.92 9.87
C LYS A 4 40.43 4.90 8.34
N SER A 5 39.27 4.78 7.69
CA SER A 5 39.19 4.78 6.24
C SER A 5 37.82 5.28 5.74
N LEU A 6 37.77 6.57 5.42
CA LEU A 6 36.75 7.22 4.57
C LEU A 6 36.42 6.49 3.23
N PRO A 7 37.27 5.64 2.61
CA PRO A 7 36.94 4.98 1.33
C PRO A 7 35.82 3.93 1.37
N ASN A 8 35.47 3.36 2.52
CA ASN A 8 34.69 2.11 2.54
C ASN A 8 33.25 2.28 2.02
N TYR A 9 32.58 3.40 2.36
CA TYR A 9 31.21 3.67 1.88
C TYR A 9 31.20 4.08 0.39
N VAL A 10 32.20 4.84 -0.06
CA VAL A 10 32.34 5.23 -1.47
C VAL A 10 32.55 4.00 -2.34
N ILE A 11 33.40 3.06 -1.90
CA ILE A 11 33.64 1.79 -2.59
C ILE A 11 32.35 0.94 -2.63
N LYS A 12 31.60 0.85 -1.52
CA LYS A 12 30.31 0.14 -1.49
C LYS A 12 29.30 0.74 -2.48
N LEU A 13 29.18 2.07 -2.53
CA LEU A 13 28.29 2.76 -3.47
C LEU A 13 28.73 2.58 -4.92
N ALA A 14 30.03 2.65 -5.19
CA ALA A 14 30.59 2.40 -6.52
C ALA A 14 30.30 0.97 -6.98
N ASN A 15 30.48 -0.04 -6.12
CA ASN A 15 30.16 -1.43 -6.41
C ASN A 15 28.67 -1.63 -6.65
N LEU A 16 27.81 -1.04 -5.81
CA LEU A 16 26.37 -1.10 -6.00
C LEU A 16 25.94 -0.51 -7.35
N TYR A 17 26.53 0.62 -7.72
CA TYR A 17 26.29 1.24 -9.02
C TYR A 17 26.67 0.31 -10.18
N GLN A 18 27.82 -0.39 -10.10
CA GLN A 18 28.20 -1.34 -11.14
C GLN A 18 27.20 -2.49 -11.27
N VAL A 19 26.75 -3.06 -10.15
CA VAL A 19 25.72 -4.12 -10.16
C VAL A 19 24.43 -3.61 -10.81
N TRP A 20 23.99 -2.39 -10.47
CA TRP A 20 22.84 -1.76 -11.10
C TRP A 20 23.02 -1.56 -12.62
N ARG A 21 24.19 -1.10 -13.07
CA ARG A 21 24.49 -0.92 -14.50
C ARG A 21 24.43 -2.25 -15.26
N ASP A 22 24.89 -3.33 -14.66
CA ASP A 22 24.83 -4.66 -15.29
C ASP A 22 23.40 -5.21 -15.34
N LEU A 23 22.59 -4.94 -14.32
CA LEU A 23 21.16 -5.25 -14.36
C LEU A 23 20.44 -4.44 -15.44
N GLN A 24 20.79 -3.15 -15.58
CA GLN A 24 20.21 -2.26 -16.58
C GLN A 24 20.46 -2.77 -18.02
N LYS A 25 21.69 -3.22 -18.32
CA LYS A 25 22.04 -3.82 -19.63
C LYS A 25 21.18 -5.04 -19.98
N ASN A 26 20.73 -5.77 -18.96
CA ASN A 26 19.96 -7.00 -19.11
C ASN A 26 18.46 -6.82 -18.84
N ALA A 27 17.99 -5.59 -18.63
CA ALA A 27 16.61 -5.31 -18.21
C ALA A 27 15.53 -5.80 -19.18
N LYS A 28 15.86 -5.89 -20.48
CA LYS A 28 14.95 -6.37 -21.53
C LYS A 28 14.90 -7.90 -21.65
N LYS A 29 15.78 -8.62 -20.96
CA LYS A 29 15.86 -10.09 -21.06
C LYS A 29 14.81 -10.72 -20.14
N LEU A 30 14.02 -11.65 -20.68
CA LEU A 30 12.92 -12.30 -19.96
C LEU A 30 13.33 -13.56 -19.18
N GLN A 31 14.60 -13.98 -19.27
CA GLN A 31 15.08 -15.15 -18.55
C GLN A 31 14.92 -14.96 -17.05
N ASP A 32 14.45 -16.02 -16.40
CA ASP A 32 14.13 -16.04 -14.96
C ASP A 32 15.34 -15.70 -14.08
N VAL A 33 16.54 -16.06 -14.56
CA VAL A 33 17.82 -15.71 -13.92
C VAL A 33 17.98 -14.19 -13.75
N PHE A 34 17.54 -13.38 -14.72
CA PHE A 34 17.64 -11.92 -14.60
C PHE A 34 16.59 -11.34 -13.64
N LYS A 35 15.37 -11.90 -13.63
CA LYS A 35 14.32 -11.50 -12.67
C LYS A 35 14.78 -11.77 -11.24
N ARG A 36 15.38 -12.94 -10.99
CA ARG A 36 15.93 -13.30 -9.68
C ARG A 36 17.02 -12.33 -9.23
N ARG A 37 17.97 -12.00 -10.12
CA ARG A 37 19.04 -11.04 -9.82
C ARG A 37 18.52 -9.62 -9.57
N GLN A 38 17.47 -9.20 -10.26
CA GLN A 38 16.81 -7.92 -9.98
C GLN A 38 16.17 -7.92 -8.59
N GLN A 39 15.45 -8.99 -8.25
CA GLN A 39 14.80 -9.10 -6.94
C GLN A 39 15.82 -9.15 -5.80
N GLU A 40 16.93 -9.88 -5.97
CA GLU A 40 18.04 -9.93 -5.03
C GLU A 40 18.70 -8.55 -4.85
N PHE A 41 18.88 -7.80 -5.94
CA PHE A 41 19.40 -6.44 -5.86
C PHE A 41 18.46 -5.53 -5.07
N VAL A 42 17.15 -5.59 -5.33
CA VAL A 42 16.13 -4.80 -4.62
C VAL A 42 16.10 -5.16 -3.14
N SER A 43 16.09 -6.44 -2.78
CA SER A 43 16.11 -6.86 -1.37
C SER A 43 17.39 -6.42 -0.65
N ASN A 44 18.51 -6.33 -1.36
CA ASN A 44 19.78 -5.88 -0.78
C ASN A 44 19.84 -4.37 -0.56
N LEU A 45 18.97 -3.56 -1.19
CA LEU A 45 18.91 -2.11 -0.93
C LEU A 45 18.48 -1.80 0.50
N ASP A 46 17.65 -2.66 1.09
CA ASP A 46 17.22 -2.50 2.48
C ASP A 46 18.39 -2.62 3.46
N ASN A 47 19.44 -3.34 3.09
CA ASN A 47 20.66 -3.52 3.90
C ASN A 47 21.76 -2.49 3.57
N LEU A 48 21.60 -1.69 2.51
CA LEU A 48 22.63 -0.77 2.01
C LEU A 48 23.10 0.24 3.06
N LEU A 49 22.19 0.68 3.92
CA LEU A 49 22.42 1.68 4.95
C LEU A 49 22.64 1.09 6.34
N ASP A 50 22.71 -0.24 6.49
CA ASP A 50 23.22 -0.88 7.71
C ASP A 50 24.75 -0.74 7.74
N ILE A 51 25.20 0.50 7.91
CA ILE A 51 26.61 0.92 7.95
C ILE A 51 27.06 1.07 9.41
N ALA A 52 26.24 0.67 10.38
CA ALA A 52 26.68 0.61 11.74
C ALA A 52 27.90 -0.34 11.84
N HIS A 53 28.87 0.05 12.66
CA HIS A 53 30.03 -0.78 12.97
C HIS A 53 29.57 -2.19 13.36
N ALA A 54 30.31 -3.25 13.02
CA ALA A 54 29.95 -4.62 13.39
C ALA A 54 29.68 -4.73 14.90
N ASP A 55 30.52 -4.06 15.69
CA ASP A 55 30.41 -3.98 17.15
C ASP A 55 29.58 -2.80 17.67
N ALA A 56 28.81 -2.11 16.83
CA ALA A 56 28.04 -0.92 17.24
C ALA A 56 27.14 -1.21 18.45
N LEU A 57 26.46 -2.37 18.45
CA LEU A 57 25.62 -2.80 19.58
C LEU A 57 26.40 -3.05 20.88
N GLN A 58 27.71 -3.32 20.81
CA GLN A 58 28.57 -3.49 21.99
C GLN A 58 29.15 -2.17 22.48
N LEU A 59 29.42 -1.24 21.56
CA LEU A 59 29.98 0.08 21.87
C LEU A 59 28.94 1.05 22.43
N MET A 60 27.67 0.87 22.08
CA MET A 60 26.56 1.70 22.54
C MET A 60 26.27 1.42 24.02
N LYS A 61 26.31 2.49 24.83
CA LYS A 61 26.05 2.43 26.27
C LYS A 61 24.59 2.65 26.64
N ILE A 62 23.83 3.29 25.74
CA ILE A 62 22.43 3.64 25.93
C ILE A 62 21.58 2.50 25.34
N GLU A 63 20.70 1.93 26.15
CA GLU A 63 19.91 0.77 25.74
C GLU A 63 18.85 1.13 24.69
N GLU A 64 18.25 2.32 24.82
CA GLU A 64 17.29 2.87 23.86
C GLU A 64 17.88 2.98 22.45
N ASP A 65 19.13 3.42 22.34
CA ASP A 65 19.81 3.54 21.06
C ASP A 65 20.10 2.15 20.46
N ARG A 66 20.43 1.15 21.29
CA ARG A 66 20.65 -0.24 20.84
C ARG A 66 19.36 -0.84 20.30
N MET A 67 18.26 -0.65 21.03
CA MET A 67 16.93 -1.07 20.60
C MET A 67 16.51 -0.35 19.32
N PHE A 68 16.80 0.94 19.20
CA PHE A 68 16.54 1.70 17.99
C PHE A 68 17.33 1.16 16.78
N LEU A 69 18.63 0.87 16.95
CA LEU A 69 19.46 0.29 15.91
C LEU A 69 18.99 -1.11 15.50
N GLN A 70 18.53 -1.93 16.46
CA GLN A 70 17.93 -3.23 16.15
C GLN A 70 16.65 -3.08 15.31
N ARG A 71 15.74 -2.17 15.70
CA ARG A 71 14.53 -1.90 14.90
C ARG A 71 14.82 -1.29 13.53
N GLN A 72 15.98 -0.65 13.33
CA GLN A 72 16.40 -0.21 12.00
C GLN A 72 16.87 -1.37 11.11
N ARG A 73 17.43 -2.43 11.71
CA ARG A 73 17.90 -3.65 11.03
C ARG A 73 16.79 -4.65 10.75
N GLU A 74 15.67 -4.55 11.46
CA GLU A 74 14.49 -5.37 11.19
C GLU A 74 13.95 -5.12 9.77
N PRO A 75 13.53 -6.19 9.05
CA PRO A 75 12.88 -6.06 7.75
C PRO A 75 11.67 -5.11 7.82
N GLY A 76 11.51 -4.24 6.83
CA GLY A 76 10.46 -3.22 6.82
C GLY A 76 10.79 -1.95 7.61
N ARG A 77 11.99 -1.86 8.22
CA ARG A 77 12.54 -0.68 8.91
C ARG A 77 11.57 0.02 9.89
N PRO A 78 11.00 -0.69 10.90
CA PRO A 78 10.17 -0.07 11.94
C PRO A 78 10.87 1.07 12.69
N GLY A 79 12.20 1.00 12.79
CA GLY A 79 13.06 2.04 13.40
C GLY A 79 13.33 3.26 12.51
N HIS A 80 12.61 3.46 11.41
CA HIS A 80 12.79 4.66 10.59
C HIS A 80 12.22 5.90 11.30
N LEU A 81 13.07 6.91 11.59
CA LEU A 81 12.65 8.22 12.09
C LEU A 81 12.03 9.07 10.96
N GLY A 82 10.98 8.55 10.34
CA GLY A 82 10.27 9.19 9.25
C GLY A 82 9.32 10.28 9.75
N GLY A 83 9.85 11.43 10.19
CA GLY A 83 9.03 12.60 10.57
C GLY A 83 8.11 13.13 9.45
N VAL A 84 8.38 12.74 8.19
CA VAL A 84 7.58 13.10 7.02
C VAL A 84 6.48 12.06 6.73
N ASN A 85 6.66 10.79 7.11
CA ASN A 85 5.75 9.71 6.70
C ASN A 85 4.60 9.45 7.67
N LYS A 86 4.67 9.90 8.92
CA LYS A 86 3.58 9.76 9.89
C LYS A 86 2.24 10.26 9.34
N LYS A 87 2.24 11.39 8.63
CA LYS A 87 1.03 11.95 8.00
C LYS A 87 0.47 11.08 6.87
N LEU A 88 1.32 10.33 6.16
CA LEU A 88 0.87 9.42 5.10
C LEU A 88 0.38 8.10 5.70
N THR A 89 1.09 7.58 6.70
CA THR A 89 0.65 6.39 7.47
C THR A 89 -0.70 6.64 8.15
N ASP A 90 -0.89 7.78 8.82
CA ASP A 90 -2.17 8.15 9.45
C ASP A 90 -3.31 8.30 8.40
N LYS A 91 -2.98 8.70 7.17
CA LYS A 91 -3.96 8.81 6.07
C LYS A 91 -4.35 7.44 5.52
N GLU A 92 -3.38 6.55 5.37
CA GLU A 92 -3.57 5.18 4.89
C GLU A 92 -4.37 4.35 5.90
N GLU A 93 -4.04 4.44 7.18
CA GLU A 93 -4.80 3.79 8.26
C GLU A 93 -6.26 4.28 8.31
N ARG A 94 -6.48 5.60 8.17
CA ARG A 94 -7.82 6.18 8.10
C ARG A 94 -8.60 5.76 6.85
N ALA A 95 -7.91 5.54 5.72
CA ALA A 95 -8.55 5.01 4.52
C ALA A 95 -9.01 3.56 4.74
N GLY A 96 -8.11 2.69 5.25
CA GLY A 96 -8.45 1.30 5.56
C GLY A 96 -9.61 1.15 6.54
N LEU A 97 -9.67 1.98 7.59
CA LEU A 97 -10.80 1.98 8.53
C LEU A 97 -12.14 2.35 7.88
N ARG A 98 -12.13 3.23 6.86
CA ARG A 98 -13.35 3.58 6.11
C ARG A 98 -13.82 2.44 5.23
N ASP A 99 -12.91 1.77 4.54
CA ASP A 99 -13.22 0.64 3.67
C ASP A 99 -13.82 -0.52 4.48
N VAL A 100 -13.23 -0.83 5.64
CA VAL A 100 -13.75 -1.85 6.57
C VAL A 100 -15.14 -1.49 7.08
N LYS A 101 -15.39 -0.20 7.41
CA LYS A 101 -16.70 0.25 7.87
C LYS A 101 -17.75 0.17 6.76
N GLU A 102 -17.38 0.50 5.53
CA GLU A 102 -18.27 0.42 4.38
C GLU A 102 -18.62 -1.04 4.06
N GLU A 103 -17.64 -1.94 4.06
CA GLU A 103 -17.85 -3.36 3.83
C GLU A 103 -18.78 -3.96 4.91
N ASN A 104 -18.57 -3.62 6.18
CA ASN A 104 -19.49 -4.01 7.25
C ASN A 104 -20.93 -3.48 7.02
N ARG A 105 -21.08 -2.26 6.47
CA ARG A 105 -22.38 -1.69 6.13
C ARG A 105 -23.05 -2.45 4.98
N ARG A 106 -22.28 -2.83 3.95
CA ARG A 106 -22.73 -3.62 2.81
C ARG A 106 -23.16 -5.01 3.26
N ILE A 107 -22.34 -5.70 4.05
CA ILE A 107 -22.66 -7.02 4.62
C ILE A 107 -23.95 -6.94 5.43
N LYS A 108 -24.11 -5.93 6.29
CA LYS A 108 -25.33 -5.74 7.10
C LYS A 108 -26.56 -5.56 6.20
N TYR A 109 -26.49 -4.71 5.18
CA TYR A 109 -27.60 -4.51 4.25
C TYR A 109 -27.95 -5.79 3.47
N VAL A 110 -26.96 -6.48 2.90
CA VAL A 110 -27.17 -7.74 2.17
C VAL A 110 -27.78 -8.83 3.07
N SER A 111 -27.34 -8.91 4.33
CA SER A 111 -27.92 -9.86 5.30
C SER A 111 -29.38 -9.56 5.61
N ALA A 112 -29.75 -8.29 5.78
CA ALA A 112 -31.12 -7.88 6.05
C ALA A 112 -32.05 -8.04 4.83
N SER A 113 -31.55 -7.77 3.62
CA SER A 113 -32.30 -8.00 2.38
C SER A 113 -32.53 -9.48 2.10
N LYS A 114 -31.55 -10.35 2.40
CA LYS A 114 -31.73 -11.81 2.30
C LYS A 114 -32.75 -12.35 3.30
N SER A 115 -32.86 -11.78 4.50
CA SER A 115 -33.90 -12.18 5.46
C SER A 115 -35.30 -11.69 5.07
N SER A 116 -35.40 -10.63 4.27
CA SER A 116 -36.68 -10.05 3.82
C SER A 116 -37.22 -10.65 2.52
N ALA A 117 -36.41 -11.38 1.75
CA ALA A 117 -36.78 -11.91 0.42
C ALA A 117 -37.37 -13.34 0.45
N SER A 118 -37.90 -13.78 1.60
CA SER A 118 -38.66 -15.03 1.73
C SER A 118 -40.16 -14.74 1.70
N TYR A 119 -40.69 -14.32 0.55
CA TYR A 119 -42.12 -14.46 0.25
C TYR A 119 -42.26 -14.99 -1.18
N GLU A 120 -43.00 -16.09 -1.29
CA GLU A 120 -43.28 -16.81 -2.52
C GLU A 120 -44.17 -15.97 -3.46
N PRO A 121 -43.88 -15.88 -4.78
CA PRO A 121 -44.75 -15.14 -5.70
C PRO A 121 -46.03 -15.94 -6.01
N LEU A 122 -47.12 -15.64 -5.32
CA LEU A 122 -48.47 -16.06 -5.73
C LEU A 122 -48.92 -15.25 -6.94
N ARG A 123 -49.18 -15.94 -8.05
CA ARG A 123 -49.80 -15.41 -9.27
C ARG A 123 -51.34 -15.44 -9.15
N GLU A 124 -51.98 -14.77 -10.12
CA GLU A 124 -53.42 -14.72 -10.48
C GLU A 124 -54.16 -13.50 -9.90
N ASP A 125 -55.06 -12.76 -10.57
CA ASP A 125 -55.32 -12.42 -11.98
C ASP A 125 -56.45 -11.33 -11.96
N SER A 126 -56.57 -10.54 -13.03
CA SER A 126 -57.79 -9.85 -13.52
C SER A 126 -58.36 -8.52 -12.92
N SER A 127 -58.31 -7.49 -13.80
CA SER A 127 -59.41 -6.66 -14.38
C SER A 127 -59.93 -5.33 -13.75
N SER A 128 -59.51 -4.23 -14.41
CA SER A 128 -60.21 -3.02 -14.93
C SER A 128 -61.38 -2.30 -14.23
N ASN A 129 -61.26 -0.96 -14.04
CA ASN A 129 -61.87 0.10 -14.89
C ASN A 129 -61.44 1.51 -14.42
N SER A 130 -60.81 2.32 -15.29
CA SER A 130 -61.33 3.50 -16.03
C SER A 130 -61.59 4.78 -15.22
N SER A 131 -60.84 5.85 -15.49
CA SER A 131 -61.39 7.15 -15.96
C SER A 131 -60.27 8.17 -16.20
N GLU A 132 -60.42 8.92 -17.30
CA GLU A 132 -59.58 10.01 -17.80
C GLU A 132 -59.37 11.15 -16.79
N ASN A 133 -58.20 11.82 -16.84
CA ASN A 133 -58.16 13.24 -17.18
C ASN A 133 -56.73 13.76 -17.42
N ILE A 134 -56.70 14.71 -18.35
CA ILE A 134 -55.60 15.45 -18.98
C ILE A 134 -54.98 16.49 -18.03
N ASP A 135 -53.65 16.64 -18.05
CA ASP A 135 -52.95 17.93 -18.25
C ASP A 135 -51.42 17.68 -18.29
N SER A 136 -50.79 17.73 -19.46
CA SER A 136 -50.12 18.90 -20.07
C SER A 136 -48.77 19.25 -19.43
N GLU A 137 -47.72 19.01 -20.23
CA GLU A 137 -46.49 19.79 -20.42
C GLU A 137 -45.81 20.46 -19.20
N ASP A 138 -44.53 20.15 -18.97
CA ASP A 138 -43.47 21.12 -19.21
C ASP A 138 -42.08 20.45 -19.16
N PHE A 139 -41.44 20.30 -20.32
CA PHE A 139 -39.98 20.15 -20.39
C PHE A 139 -39.40 21.48 -20.87
N PRO A 140 -38.38 22.01 -20.18
CA PRO A 140 -37.33 22.74 -20.85
C PRO A 140 -36.03 21.94 -20.85
N THR A 141 -35.74 21.53 -22.07
CA THR A 141 -34.49 21.11 -22.67
C THR A 141 -33.41 22.20 -22.64
N LEU A 142 -32.15 21.74 -22.74
CA LEU A 142 -30.97 22.37 -23.38
C LEU A 142 -30.19 23.47 -22.62
N ILE A 143 -28.88 23.24 -22.37
CA ILE A 143 -27.69 23.69 -23.15
C ILE A 143 -27.49 25.22 -22.96
N GLU A 144 -26.34 25.77 -22.57
CA GLU A 144 -25.06 25.78 -23.29
C GLU A 144 -23.95 26.45 -22.46
N SER A 145 -22.70 26.10 -22.84
CA SER A 145 -21.43 26.85 -22.72
C SER A 145 -20.82 27.07 -21.34
#